data_AF-A0A7Y2VCD9-F1
#
_entry.id   AF-A0A7Y2VCD9-F1
#
_cell.length_a   1.000
_cell.length_b   1.000
_cell.length_c   1.000
_cell.angle_alpha   90.00
_cell.angle_beta   90.00
_cell.angle_gamma   90.00
#
_symmetry.space_group_name_H-M   'P 1'
#
loop_
_entity.id
_entity.type
_entity.pdbx_description
1 polymer ?
#
loop_
_entity_poly.entity_id
_entity_poly.type
_entity_poly.pdbx_seq_one_letter_code
_entity_poly.pdbx_strand_id
1 'polypeptide(L)'
;MPLSELLFKKIDNSALIVFRVIFGLLLILESVGAILTGWVKRTLIEPEFTFSFIGFEWLQPLPGNGMYFYYLLMGLLGLMVMLGYKYRFAMIAFTILWAGSYFMQKASYNNHYYLLILISGIMALLPANSLYSIDAQKNPNIRQEFMPSWCKWIIVLQLFIVYTYASVAKMYPDWLDLTVAKNLMASKKDYFLIGELLQQRWLHYLLT
;
A
#
# COMPACT_ATOMS: atom_id res chain seq x y z
N MET A 1 -4.65 -25.94 21.91
CA MET A 1 -5.43 -24.70 22.09
C MET A 1 -6.40 -24.59 20.92
N PRO A 2 -7.71 -24.45 21.15
CA PRO A 2 -8.70 -24.28 20.09
C PRO A 2 -8.48 -22.98 19.31
N LEU A 3 -8.86 -22.96 18.03
CA LEU A 3 -8.64 -21.83 17.12
C LEU A 3 -9.28 -20.53 17.62
N SER A 4 -10.46 -20.63 18.24
CA SER A 4 -11.16 -19.49 18.86
C SER A 4 -10.32 -18.83 19.94
N GLU A 5 -9.76 -19.61 20.87
CA GLU A 5 -8.89 -19.07 21.92
C GLU A 5 -7.63 -18.44 21.36
N LEU A 6 -7.04 -19.01 20.29
CA LEU A 6 -5.86 -18.44 19.64
C LEU A 6 -6.14 -17.07 18.98
N LEU A 7 -7.28 -16.94 18.30
CA LEU A 7 -7.66 -15.74 17.55
C LEU A 7 -8.19 -14.60 18.43
N PHE A 8 -8.88 -14.93 19.52
CA PHE A 8 -9.47 -13.94 20.42
C PHE A 8 -8.63 -13.68 21.69
N LYS A 9 -7.48 -14.33 21.84
CA LYS A 9 -6.49 -13.99 22.88
C LYS A 9 -6.13 -12.51 22.79
N LYS A 10 -6.19 -11.82 23.92
CA LYS A 10 -5.73 -10.43 24.06
C LYS A 10 -4.21 -10.40 23.99
N ILE A 11 -3.68 -9.59 23.10
CA ILE A 11 -2.25 -9.31 22.93
C ILE A 11 -2.03 -7.81 22.94
N ASP A 12 -0.81 -7.37 23.25
CA ASP A 12 -0.41 -5.96 23.15
C ASP A 12 -0.71 -5.38 21.76
N ASN A 13 -1.22 -4.15 21.71
CA ASN A 13 -1.57 -3.48 20.46
C ASN A 13 -0.51 -2.50 19.94
N SER A 14 0.64 -2.35 20.61
CA SER A 14 1.67 -1.38 20.27
C SER A 14 2.17 -1.54 18.83
N ALA A 15 2.36 -2.79 18.38
CA ALA A 15 2.77 -3.08 17.00
C ALA A 15 1.75 -2.58 15.95
N LEU A 16 0.46 -2.72 16.22
CA LEU A 16 -0.61 -2.24 15.32
C LEU A 16 -0.64 -0.70 15.27
N ILE A 17 -0.38 -0.04 16.39
CA ILE A 17 -0.35 1.42 16.46
C ILE A 17 0.86 1.97 15.70
N VAL A 18 2.04 1.40 15.90
CA VAL A 18 3.25 1.78 15.16
C VAL A 18 3.02 1.55 13.67
N PHE A 19 2.42 0.40 13.30
CA PHE A 19 2.03 0.12 11.94
C PHE A 19 1.10 1.19 11.37
N ARG A 20 0.06 1.61 12.10
CA ARG A 20 -0.84 2.70 11.69
C ARG A 20 -0.09 4.00 11.41
N VAL A 21 0.84 4.40 12.28
CA VAL A 21 1.58 5.67 12.12
C VAL A 21 2.44 5.61 10.86
N ILE A 22 3.24 4.55 10.70
CA ILE A 22 4.10 4.36 9.52
C ILE A 22 3.25 4.24 8.25
N PHE A 23 2.16 3.49 8.32
CA PHE A 23 1.25 3.30 7.20
C PHE A 23 0.59 4.62 6.80
N GLY A 24 0.09 5.41 7.75
CA GLY A 24 -0.46 6.74 7.49
C GLY A 24 0.56 7.68 6.83
N LEU A 25 1.82 7.65 7.29
CA LEU A 25 2.91 8.38 6.61
C LEU A 25 3.11 7.89 5.18
N LEU A 26 3.13 6.57 4.95
CA LEU A 26 3.20 6.00 3.61
C LEU A 26 2.04 6.48 2.72
N LEU A 27 0.80 6.53 3.23
CA LEU A 27 -0.35 7.02 2.47
C LEU A 27 -0.18 8.48 2.03
N ILE A 28 0.37 9.33 2.91
CA ILE A 28 0.70 10.73 2.60
C ILE A 28 1.77 10.78 1.53
N LEU A 29 2.87 10.04 1.70
CA LEU A 29 4.00 10.06 0.77
C LEU A 29 3.61 9.54 -0.61
N GLU A 30 2.83 8.47 -0.70
CA GLU A 30 2.34 7.96 -1.98
C GLU A 30 1.41 8.96 -2.67
N SER A 31 0.51 9.58 -1.92
CA SER A 31 -0.49 10.50 -2.48
C SER A 31 0.13 11.84 -2.89
N VAL A 32 0.84 12.50 -1.96
CA VAL A 32 1.50 13.80 -2.23
C VAL A 32 2.72 13.60 -3.14
N GLY A 33 3.47 12.52 -2.96
CA GLY A 33 4.62 12.18 -3.82
C GLY A 33 4.20 11.93 -5.27
N ALA A 34 3.04 11.30 -5.52
CA ALA A 34 2.52 11.14 -6.88
C ALA A 34 2.25 12.49 -7.57
N ILE A 35 1.87 13.53 -6.81
CA ILE A 35 1.75 14.90 -7.32
C ILE A 35 3.14 15.47 -7.61
N LEU A 36 4.03 15.45 -6.61
CA LEU A 36 5.35 16.09 -6.67
C LEU A 36 6.28 15.49 -7.75
N THR A 37 6.17 14.18 -7.99
CA THR A 37 6.94 13.47 -9.03
C THR A 37 6.35 13.65 -10.43
N GLY A 38 5.20 14.32 -10.55
CA GLY A 38 4.46 14.49 -11.80
C GLY A 38 3.74 13.23 -12.29
N TRP A 39 3.64 12.19 -11.46
CA TRP A 39 2.94 10.95 -11.82
C TRP A 39 1.45 11.18 -12.09
N VAL A 40 0.76 11.93 -11.21
CA VAL A 40 -0.68 12.24 -11.40
C VAL A 40 -0.91 12.94 -12.73
N LYS A 41 -0.05 13.89 -13.09
CA LYS A 41 -0.14 14.63 -14.34
C LYS A 41 -0.04 13.69 -15.56
N ARG A 42 1.04 12.91 -15.63
CA ARG A 42 1.35 12.04 -16.78
C ARG A 42 0.36 10.89 -16.94
N THR A 43 -0.22 10.40 -15.84
CA THR A 43 -1.04 9.19 -15.86
C THR A 43 -2.54 9.46 -15.90
N LEU A 44 -3.00 10.56 -15.30
CA LEU A 44 -4.42 10.81 -15.04
C LEU A 44 -4.94 12.15 -15.59
N ILE A 45 -4.06 13.07 -16.02
CA ILE A 45 -4.46 14.39 -16.54
C ILE A 45 -4.11 14.56 -18.02
N GLU A 46 -2.85 14.29 -18.41
CA GLU A 46 -2.38 14.43 -19.79
C GLU A 46 -2.94 13.40 -20.78
N PRO A 47 -3.18 12.13 -20.40
CA PRO A 47 -3.69 11.15 -21.36
C PRO A 47 -5.09 11.52 -21.88
N GLU A 48 -5.24 11.54 -23.21
CA GLU A 48 -6.53 11.78 -23.86
C GLU A 48 -7.49 10.58 -23.73
N PHE A 49 -6.95 9.39 -23.46
CA PHE A 49 -7.72 8.16 -23.26
C PHE A 49 -7.17 7.37 -22.08
N THR A 50 -8.07 6.84 -21.24
CA THR A 50 -7.73 5.91 -20.17
C THR A 50 -8.29 4.53 -20.41
N PHE A 51 -7.46 3.51 -20.18
CA PHE A 51 -7.87 2.12 -20.26
C PHE A 51 -8.50 1.72 -18.92
N SER A 52 -9.80 1.93 -18.76
CA SER A 52 -10.52 1.52 -17.55
C SER A 52 -10.56 -0.01 -17.42
N PHE A 53 -10.75 -0.50 -16.19
CA PHE A 53 -11.05 -1.92 -15.97
C PHE A 53 -12.45 -2.25 -16.47
N ILE A 54 -12.65 -3.51 -16.89
CA ILE A 54 -13.96 -4.01 -17.35
C ILE A 54 -15.00 -3.81 -16.23
N GLY A 55 -16.10 -3.13 -16.54
CA GLY A 55 -17.16 -2.77 -15.59
C GLY A 55 -16.95 -1.45 -14.83
N PHE A 56 -15.84 -0.75 -15.08
CA PHE A 56 -15.51 0.56 -14.49
C PHE A 56 -15.34 1.65 -15.56
N GLU A 57 -15.93 1.49 -16.74
CA GLU A 57 -15.84 2.45 -17.84
C GLU A 57 -16.43 3.82 -17.48
N TRP A 58 -17.38 3.86 -16.55
CA TRP A 58 -17.97 5.09 -16.01
C TRP A 58 -17.03 5.87 -15.07
N LEU A 59 -15.97 5.21 -14.56
CA LEU A 59 -15.05 5.78 -13.60
C LEU A 59 -13.86 6.40 -14.33
N GLN A 60 -13.99 7.66 -14.70
CA GLN A 60 -12.98 8.43 -15.41
C GLN A 60 -12.24 9.40 -14.48
N PRO A 61 -10.96 9.74 -14.77
CA PRO A 61 -10.26 10.79 -14.05
C PRO A 61 -11.04 12.12 -14.08
N LEU A 62 -10.99 12.86 -12.97
CA LEU A 62 -11.62 14.17 -12.90
C LEU A 62 -10.92 15.15 -13.85
N PRO A 63 -11.68 15.98 -14.58
CA PRO A 63 -11.14 16.84 -15.63
C PRO A 63 -10.24 17.95 -15.08
N GLY A 64 -9.33 18.44 -15.93
CA GLY A 64 -8.41 19.52 -15.63
C GLY A 64 -7.54 19.21 -14.41
N ASN A 65 -7.58 20.08 -13.40
CA ASN A 65 -6.81 19.92 -12.16
C ASN A 65 -7.52 19.06 -11.10
N GLY A 66 -8.67 18.45 -11.42
CA GLY A 66 -9.47 17.68 -10.47
C GLY A 66 -8.70 16.56 -9.77
N MET A 67 -7.82 15.87 -10.50
CA MET A 67 -7.02 14.77 -9.93
C MET A 67 -5.95 15.26 -8.94
N TYR A 68 -5.47 16.50 -9.02
CA TYR A 68 -4.60 17.04 -7.97
C TYR A 68 -5.34 17.21 -6.65
N PHE A 69 -6.57 17.74 -6.68
CA PHE A 69 -7.40 17.86 -5.49
C PHE A 69 -7.78 16.49 -4.92
N TYR A 70 -8.05 15.52 -5.80
CA TYR A 70 -8.31 14.14 -5.43
C TYR A 70 -7.15 13.54 -4.62
N TYR A 71 -5.92 13.65 -5.12
CA TYR A 71 -4.73 13.14 -4.44
C TYR A 71 -4.35 13.97 -3.19
N LEU A 72 -4.61 15.27 -3.18
CA LEU A 72 -4.42 16.11 -1.99
C LEU A 72 -5.37 15.68 -0.85
N LEU A 73 -6.63 15.40 -1.19
CA LEU A 73 -7.61 14.85 -0.23
C LEU A 73 -7.15 13.49 0.31
N MET A 74 -6.63 12.61 -0.54
CA MET A 74 -6.06 11.34 -0.11
C MET A 74 -4.87 11.52 0.84
N GLY A 75 -3.98 12.49 0.56
CA GLY A 75 -2.90 12.86 1.48
C GLY A 75 -3.43 13.35 2.84
N LEU A 76 -4.47 14.18 2.85
CA LEU A 76 -5.12 14.62 4.09
C LEU A 76 -5.73 13.45 4.88
N LEU A 77 -6.38 12.50 4.20
CA LEU A 77 -6.90 11.29 4.83
C LEU A 77 -5.76 10.44 5.40
N GLY A 78 -4.62 10.32 4.71
CA GLY A 78 -3.41 9.68 5.22
C GLY A 78 -2.91 10.32 6.53
N LEU A 79 -2.92 11.66 6.61
CA LEU A 79 -2.60 12.40 7.83
C LEU A 79 -3.59 12.09 8.97
N MET A 80 -4.90 12.05 8.65
CA MET A 80 -5.93 11.66 9.63
C MET A 80 -5.71 10.23 10.15
N VAL A 81 -5.31 9.28 9.28
CA VAL A 81 -4.95 7.91 9.68
C VAL A 81 -3.73 7.91 10.59
N MET A 82 -2.67 8.63 10.21
CA MET A 82 -1.42 8.74 10.98
C MET A 82 -1.64 9.32 12.38
N LEU A 83 -2.52 10.31 12.51
CA LEU A 83 -2.89 10.90 13.82
C LEU A 83 -4.01 10.12 14.54
N GLY A 84 -4.71 9.25 13.82
CA GLY A 84 -5.80 8.43 14.34
C GLY A 84 -7.00 9.30 14.69
N TYR A 85 -7.30 10.27 13.83
CA TYR A 85 -8.44 11.15 13.90
C TYR A 85 -9.52 10.71 12.92
N LYS A 86 -10.74 10.46 13.41
CA LYS A 86 -11.83 9.82 12.66
C LYS A 86 -11.31 8.60 11.88
N TYR A 87 -10.49 7.78 12.54
CA TYR A 87 -9.63 6.78 11.89
C TYR A 87 -10.40 5.85 10.95
N ARG A 88 -11.52 5.28 11.42
CA ARG A 88 -12.32 4.35 10.59
C ARG A 88 -12.85 5.01 9.33
N PHE A 89 -13.38 6.22 9.47
CA PHE A 89 -13.84 7.01 8.33
C PHE A 89 -12.68 7.32 7.38
N ALA A 90 -11.55 7.78 7.91
CA ALA A 90 -10.38 8.13 7.11
C ALA A 90 -9.86 6.93 6.31
N MET A 91 -9.76 5.76 6.94
CA MET A 91 -9.35 4.52 6.29
C MET A 91 -10.32 4.07 5.18
N ILE A 92 -11.63 4.09 5.45
CA ILE A 92 -12.64 3.70 4.44
C ILE A 92 -12.61 4.67 3.27
N ALA A 93 -12.64 5.98 3.55
CA ALA A 93 -12.60 7.01 2.51
C ALA A 93 -11.32 6.91 1.67
N PHE A 94 -10.16 6.74 2.30
CA PHE A 94 -8.90 6.55 1.60
C PHE A 94 -8.92 5.29 0.73
N THR A 95 -9.42 4.16 1.26
CA THR A 95 -9.51 2.90 0.50
C THR A 95 -10.37 3.07 -0.75
N ILE A 96 -11.52 3.73 -0.64
CA ILE A 96 -12.42 3.98 -1.77
C ILE A 96 -11.75 4.89 -2.80
N LEU A 97 -11.10 5.98 -2.36
CA LEU A 97 -10.43 6.90 -3.28
C LEU A 97 -9.23 6.24 -3.98
N TRP A 98 -8.40 5.53 -3.24
CA TRP A 98 -7.25 4.82 -3.80
C TRP A 98 -7.69 3.73 -4.79
N ALA A 99 -8.71 2.93 -4.43
CA ALA A 99 -9.30 1.95 -5.32
C ALA A 99 -9.91 2.62 -6.56
N GLY A 100 -10.59 3.75 -6.38
CA GLY A 100 -11.15 4.54 -7.48
C GLY A 100 -10.07 4.94 -8.48
N SER A 101 -9.01 5.59 -8.01
CA SER A 101 -7.89 5.98 -8.87
C SER A 101 -7.19 4.78 -9.53
N TYR A 102 -7.11 3.64 -8.85
CA TYR A 102 -6.54 2.43 -9.40
C TYR A 102 -7.39 1.87 -10.56
N PHE A 103 -8.72 1.88 -10.42
CA PHE A 103 -9.63 1.35 -11.45
C PHE A 103 -9.86 2.30 -12.64
N MET A 104 -9.51 3.59 -12.51
CA MET A 104 -9.58 4.57 -13.60
C MET A 104 -8.61 4.25 -14.76
N GLN A 105 -7.41 3.72 -14.47
CA GLN A 105 -6.34 3.56 -15.48
C GLN A 105 -5.55 2.26 -15.30
N LYS A 106 -5.96 1.22 -16.02
CA LYS A 106 -5.29 -0.09 -16.08
C LYS A 106 -3.89 -0.02 -16.68
N ALA A 107 -3.60 0.96 -17.53
CA ALA A 107 -2.27 1.10 -18.13
C ALA A 107 -1.14 1.31 -17.09
N SER A 108 -1.48 1.78 -15.89
CA SER A 108 -0.56 1.94 -14.76
C SER A 108 -0.75 0.89 -13.67
N TYR A 109 -1.23 -0.30 -14.04
CA TYR A 109 -1.38 -1.44 -13.13
C TYR A 109 -0.08 -1.72 -12.38
N ASN A 110 -0.19 -1.86 -11.06
CA ASN A 110 0.92 -2.22 -10.20
C ASN A 110 0.42 -3.09 -9.02
N ASN A 111 1.04 -4.26 -8.84
CA ASN A 111 0.72 -5.18 -7.75
C ASN A 111 0.86 -4.53 -6.37
N HIS A 112 1.78 -3.58 -6.20
CA HIS A 112 1.96 -2.85 -4.94
C HIS A 112 0.79 -1.91 -4.64
N TYR A 113 0.22 -1.26 -5.66
CA TYR A 113 -0.98 -0.43 -5.50
C TYR A 113 -2.20 -1.27 -5.19
N TYR A 114 -2.30 -2.46 -5.78
CA TYR A 114 -3.34 -3.41 -5.42
C TYR A 114 -3.22 -3.89 -3.96
N LEU A 115 -2.01 -4.24 -3.52
CA LEU A 115 -1.75 -4.58 -2.12
C LEU A 115 -2.15 -3.44 -1.18
N LEU A 116 -1.89 -2.19 -1.58
CA LEU A 116 -2.25 -1.03 -0.78
C LEU A 116 -3.76 -0.91 -0.58
N ILE A 117 -4.58 -1.24 -1.59
CA ILE A 117 -6.04 -1.32 -1.46
C ILE A 117 -6.43 -2.36 -0.40
N LEU A 118 -5.86 -3.57 -0.51
CA LEU A 118 -6.18 -4.69 0.39
C LEU A 118 -5.81 -4.37 1.85
N ILE A 119 -4.60 -3.87 2.07
CA ILE A 119 -4.15 -3.49 3.42
C ILE A 119 -4.98 -2.32 3.96
N SER A 120 -5.34 -1.34 3.13
CA SER A 120 -6.20 -0.23 3.57
C SER A 120 -7.60 -0.72 3.96
N GLY A 121 -8.18 -1.64 3.20
CA GLY A 121 -9.46 -2.27 3.52
C GLY A 121 -9.41 -3.09 4.82
N ILE A 122 -8.34 -3.85 5.04
CA ILE A 122 -8.11 -4.57 6.30
C ILE A 122 -8.00 -3.57 7.46
N MET A 123 -7.16 -2.53 7.31
CA MET A 123 -6.93 -1.51 8.34
C MET A 123 -8.22 -0.79 8.73
N ALA A 124 -9.16 -0.57 7.81
CA ALA A 124 -10.47 0.00 8.12
C ALA A 124 -11.26 -0.81 9.18
N LEU A 125 -11.02 -2.13 9.26
CA LEU A 125 -11.67 -3.03 10.23
C LEU A 125 -10.90 -3.12 11.55
N LEU A 126 -9.59 -2.87 11.54
CA LEU A 126 -8.75 -3.02 12.72
C LEU A 126 -8.96 -1.87 13.73
N PRO A 127 -8.91 -2.13 15.05
CA PRO A 127 -9.06 -1.10 16.07
C PRO A 127 -7.74 -0.32 16.29
N ALA A 128 -7.06 0.13 15.23
CA ALA A 128 -5.76 0.79 15.35
C ALA A 128 -5.84 2.22 15.94
N ASN A 129 -7.06 2.72 16.20
CA ASN A 129 -7.31 3.97 16.88
C ASN A 129 -7.55 3.82 18.39
N SER A 130 -7.42 2.63 18.97
CA SER A 130 -7.67 2.41 20.39
C SER A 130 -6.59 2.97 21.31
N LEU A 131 -5.42 3.39 20.80
CA LEU A 131 -4.36 3.98 21.63
C LEU A 131 -3.43 4.88 20.78
N TYR A 132 -2.81 5.87 21.42
CA TYR A 132 -1.98 6.91 20.80
C TYR A 132 -2.63 7.57 19.56
N SER A 133 -3.93 7.84 19.66
CA SER A 133 -4.74 8.44 18.61
C SER A 133 -5.52 9.63 19.16
N ILE A 134 -5.87 10.58 18.29
CA ILE A 134 -6.76 11.69 18.65
C ILE A 134 -8.15 11.16 19.03
N ASP A 135 -8.62 10.09 18.39
CA ASP A 135 -9.91 9.46 18.73
C ASP A 135 -9.93 8.93 20.17
N ALA A 136 -8.88 8.25 20.62
CA ALA A 136 -8.79 7.70 21.98
C ALA A 136 -8.59 8.79 23.05
N GLN A 137 -7.98 9.92 22.67
CA GLN A 137 -7.92 11.11 23.54
C GLN A 137 -9.30 11.74 23.72
N LYS A 138 -10.10 11.82 22.65
CA LYS A 138 -11.46 12.40 22.68
C LYS A 138 -12.51 11.48 23.28
N ASN A 139 -12.34 10.16 23.13
CA ASN A 139 -13.27 9.16 23.62
C ASN A 139 -12.53 8.09 24.44
N PRO A 140 -12.47 8.23 25.78
CA PRO A 140 -11.81 7.24 26.64
C PRO A 140 -12.38 5.82 26.53
N ASN A 141 -13.63 5.64 26.09
CA ASN A 141 -14.27 4.32 26.01
C ASN A 141 -13.65 3.41 24.94
N ILE A 142 -13.00 3.98 23.92
CA ILE A 142 -12.28 3.18 22.91
C ILE A 142 -10.83 2.91 23.31
N ARG A 143 -10.35 3.51 24.41
CA ARG A 143 -8.96 3.40 24.82
C ARG A 143 -8.66 1.99 25.34
N GLN A 144 -7.74 1.28 24.69
CA GLN A 144 -7.34 -0.07 25.08
C GLN A 144 -5.86 -0.29 24.79
N GLU A 145 -5.16 -1.03 25.65
CA GLU A 145 -3.74 -1.41 25.48
C GLU A 145 -3.58 -2.82 24.90
N PHE A 146 -4.70 -3.42 24.48
CA PHE A 146 -4.71 -4.74 23.86
C PHE A 146 -5.55 -4.75 22.59
N MET A 147 -5.28 -5.74 21.74
CA MET A 147 -6.09 -6.11 20.60
C MET A 147 -6.29 -7.63 20.59
N PRO A 148 -7.36 -8.14 19.95
CA PRO A 148 -7.47 -9.57 19.71
C PRO A 148 -6.41 -10.02 18.69
N SER A 149 -5.84 -11.20 18.92
CA SER A 149 -4.75 -11.80 18.13
C SER A 149 -5.04 -11.91 16.62
N TRP A 150 -6.30 -12.06 16.21
CA TRP A 150 -6.68 -12.10 14.80
C TRP A 150 -6.27 -10.85 14.02
N CYS A 151 -6.21 -9.67 14.68
CA CYS A 151 -5.76 -8.43 14.04
C CYS A 151 -4.33 -8.51 13.52
N LYS A 152 -3.46 -9.24 14.23
CA LYS A 152 -2.10 -9.54 13.75
C LYS A 152 -2.16 -10.56 12.61
N TRP A 153 -2.88 -11.65 12.81
CA TRP A 153 -2.88 -12.77 11.87
C TRP A 153 -3.47 -12.42 10.50
N ILE A 154 -4.46 -11.54 10.43
CA ILE A 154 -5.01 -11.11 9.13
C ILE A 154 -3.98 -10.34 8.29
N ILE A 155 -3.13 -9.50 8.91
CA ILE A 155 -2.05 -8.81 8.21
C ILE A 155 -0.99 -9.82 7.77
N VAL A 156 -0.59 -10.73 8.68
CA VAL A 156 0.40 -11.78 8.37
C VAL A 156 -0.10 -12.67 7.22
N LEU A 157 -1.37 -13.07 7.25
CA LEU A 157 -1.98 -13.88 6.19
C LEU A 157 -2.00 -13.12 4.86
N GLN A 158 -2.37 -11.84 4.85
CA GLN A 158 -2.37 -11.04 3.63
C GLN A 158 -0.97 -10.93 3.02
N LEU A 159 0.07 -10.71 3.84
CA LEU A 159 1.44 -10.70 3.37
C LEU A 159 1.88 -12.08 2.89
N PHE A 160 1.57 -13.13 3.64
CA PHE A 160 1.87 -14.51 3.25
C PHE A 160 1.30 -14.85 1.88
N ILE A 161 0.04 -14.50 1.60
CA ILE A 161 -0.59 -14.70 0.30
C ILE A 161 0.23 -14.00 -0.79
N VAL A 162 0.50 -12.71 -0.64
CA VAL A 162 1.19 -11.91 -1.68
C VAL A 162 2.60 -12.43 -1.94
N TYR A 163 3.37 -12.73 -0.89
CA TYR A 163 4.72 -13.27 -1.04
C TYR A 163 4.70 -14.68 -1.63
N THR A 164 3.72 -15.51 -1.29
CA THR A 164 3.57 -16.85 -1.91
C THR A 164 3.32 -16.75 -3.41
N TYR A 165 2.35 -15.93 -3.82
CA TYR A 165 2.05 -15.73 -5.25
C TYR A 165 3.20 -15.06 -5.99
N ALA A 166 3.90 -14.12 -5.36
CA ALA A 166 5.10 -13.51 -5.95
C ALA A 166 6.22 -14.53 -6.17
N SER A 167 6.43 -15.45 -5.23
CA SER A 167 7.40 -16.54 -5.38
C SER A 167 7.00 -17.49 -6.51
N VAL A 168 5.74 -17.95 -6.54
CA VAL A 168 5.23 -18.84 -7.60
C VAL A 168 5.36 -18.19 -8.98
N ALA A 169 5.03 -16.90 -9.10
CA ALA A 169 5.16 -16.16 -10.36
C ALA A 169 6.62 -16.03 -10.85
N LYS A 170 7.62 -16.24 -9.99
CA LYS A 170 9.04 -16.24 -10.33
C LYS A 170 9.61 -17.64 -10.58
N MET A 171 8.82 -18.71 -10.43
CA MET A 171 9.26 -20.08 -10.70
C MET A 171 9.24 -20.40 -12.20
N TYR A 172 9.95 -19.62 -13.01
CA TYR A 172 10.17 -19.90 -14.43
C TYR A 172 11.64 -19.74 -14.83
N PRO A 173 12.09 -20.39 -15.93
CA PRO A 173 13.51 -20.56 -16.24
C PRO A 173 14.32 -19.26 -16.20
N ASP A 174 13.81 -18.16 -16.75
CA ASP A 174 14.56 -16.90 -16.87
C ASP A 174 14.87 -16.20 -15.52
N TRP A 175 14.13 -16.51 -14.45
CA TRP A 175 14.51 -16.09 -13.09
C TRP A 175 15.57 -17.00 -12.50
N LEU A 176 15.48 -18.31 -12.76
CA LEU A 176 16.41 -19.30 -12.22
C LEU A 176 17.79 -19.24 -12.88
N ASP A 177 17.84 -18.90 -14.18
CA ASP A 177 19.08 -18.76 -14.95
C ASP A 177 19.68 -17.32 -14.88
N LEU A 178 19.01 -16.42 -14.14
CA LEU A 178 19.35 -15.02 -13.92
C LEU A 178 19.17 -14.08 -15.11
N THR A 179 18.55 -14.52 -16.20
CA THR A 179 18.30 -13.67 -17.38
C THR A 179 17.47 -12.43 -17.00
N VAL A 180 16.43 -12.59 -16.18
CA VAL A 180 15.61 -11.47 -15.71
C VAL A 180 16.42 -10.51 -14.83
N ALA A 181 17.16 -11.04 -13.85
CA ALA A 181 17.98 -10.23 -12.95
C ALA A 181 19.02 -9.41 -13.73
N LYS A 182 19.70 -10.04 -14.70
CA LYS A 182 20.65 -9.38 -15.60
C LYS A 182 19.98 -8.26 -16.41
N ASN A 183 18.82 -8.52 -17.01
CA ASN A 183 18.11 -7.52 -17.81
C ASN A 183 17.66 -6.32 -16.97
N LEU A 184 17.18 -6.55 -15.74
CA LEU A 184 16.80 -5.48 -14.82
C LEU A 184 18.01 -4.62 -14.42
N MET A 185 19.17 -5.23 -14.16
CA MET A 185 20.38 -4.52 -13.76
C MET A 185 21.10 -3.83 -14.93
N ALA A 186 20.91 -4.26 -16.17
CA ALA A 186 21.54 -3.68 -17.35
C ALA A 186 21.23 -2.17 -17.50
N SER A 187 20.00 -1.77 -17.19
CA SER A 187 19.56 -0.36 -17.21
C SER A 187 20.25 0.54 -16.17
N LYS A 188 20.95 -0.05 -15.20
CA LYS A 188 21.62 0.63 -14.08
C LYS A 188 23.14 0.61 -14.17
N LYS A 189 23.70 0.17 -15.30
CA LYS A 189 25.14 -0.02 -15.49
C LYS A 189 25.95 1.27 -15.27
N ASP A 190 25.40 2.42 -15.63
CA ASP A 190 26.12 3.70 -15.59
C ASP A 190 25.95 4.44 -14.24
N TYR A 191 25.45 3.76 -13.20
CA TYR A 191 25.37 4.35 -11.88
C TYR A 191 26.77 4.55 -11.30
N PHE A 192 27.09 5.81 -10.95
CA PHE A 192 28.41 6.28 -10.54
C PHE A 192 29.14 5.38 -9.53
N LEU A 193 28.44 4.81 -8.55
CA LEU A 193 29.06 4.06 -7.45
C LEU A 193 28.87 2.54 -7.52
N ILE A 194 27.70 2.09 -8.00
CA ILE A 194 27.28 0.68 -7.91
C ILE A 194 27.05 0.03 -9.28
N GLY A 195 27.18 0.79 -10.37
CA GLY A 195 26.81 0.34 -11.71
C GLY A 195 27.54 -0.93 -12.15
N GLU A 196 28.86 -0.98 -11.96
CA GLU A 196 29.68 -2.17 -12.24
C GLU A 196 29.39 -3.33 -11.29
N LEU A 197 29.17 -3.04 -10.01
CA LEU A 197 28.84 -4.04 -9.00
C LEU A 197 27.51 -4.74 -9.33
N LEU A 198 26.51 -3.96 -9.78
CA LEU A 198 25.19 -4.45 -10.22
C LEU A 198 25.26 -5.37 -11.45
N GLN A 199 26.37 -5.40 -12.20
CA GLN A 199 26.53 -6.32 -13.33
C GLN A 199 27.14 -7.67 -12.95
N GLN A 200 27.60 -7.83 -11.70
CA GLN A 200 28.26 -9.05 -11.26
C GLN A 200 27.27 -10.21 -11.10
N ARG A 201 27.57 -11.35 -11.71
CA ARG A 201 26.69 -12.53 -11.70
C ARG A 201 26.41 -13.08 -10.30
N TRP A 202 27.40 -13.04 -9.40
CA TRP A 202 27.21 -13.48 -8.01
C TRP A 202 26.21 -12.57 -7.26
N LEU A 203 26.15 -11.29 -7.62
CA LEU A 203 25.18 -10.36 -7.03
C LEU A 203 23.77 -10.62 -7.58
N HIS A 204 23.63 -11.03 -8.84
CA HIS A 204 22.34 -11.45 -9.40
C HIS A 204 21.76 -12.64 -8.64
N TYR A 205 22.58 -13.60 -8.22
CA TYR A 205 22.14 -14.70 -7.35
C TYR A 205 21.67 -14.25 -5.96
N LEU A 206 22.24 -13.18 -5.39
CA LEU A 206 21.81 -12.65 -4.09
C LEU A 206 20.53 -11.83 -4.17
N LEU A 207 20.26 -11.21 -5.32
CA LEU A 207 19.10 -10.34 -5.53
C LEU A 207 17.84 -11.11 -6.00
N THR A 208 17.99 -12.39 -6.31
CA THR A 208 16.92 -13.26 -6.86
C THR A 208 16.47 -14.25 -5.81
#